data_AF-A0A1Q6TWR0-F1
#
_entry.id   AF-A0A1Q6TWR0-F1
#
_cell.length_a   1.000
_cell.length_b   1.000
_cell.length_c   1.000
_cell.angle_alpha   90.00
_cell.angle_beta   90.00
_cell.angle_gamma   90.00
#
_symmetry.space_group_name_H-M   'P 1'
#
loop_
_entity.id
_entity.type
_entity.pdbx_description
1 polymer ?
#
loop_
_entity_poly.entity_id
_entity_poly.type
_entity_poly.pdbx_seq_one_letter_code
_entity_poly.pdbx_strand_id
1 'polypeptide(L)'
;MNEQELCKKRLIDLSKQADRKGIVTFSTFLNLNEQNIYHTIQKELFTQVKLFGGYDGAERQMIAFIPDALCYEWEFPIICIEAHPQYPKYAEKLTHRDVLGALMHLGIDRGKIGDIICQSDVYYIFCEEMIHTFIMENLRQIRHTTMKLSVMIPGADFSIEPTFREQTDMIASNRIDCIIAKAYHFSRSEAATYLMSEKVFINGKCITNCNQSCESG
;
A
#
# COMPACT_ATOMS: atom_id res chain seq x y z
N MET A 1 -23.95 -2.07 10.31
CA MET A 1 -23.21 -0.87 9.86
C MET A 1 -22.30 -1.34 8.73
N ASN A 2 -22.37 -0.71 7.56
CA ASN A 2 -21.56 -1.12 6.39
C ASN A 2 -20.06 -0.87 6.69
N GLU A 3 -19.17 -1.72 6.17
CA GLU A 3 -17.71 -1.65 6.35
C GLU A 3 -17.14 -0.32 5.82
N GLN A 4 -17.69 0.18 4.71
CA GLN A 4 -17.33 1.48 4.14
C GLN A 4 -17.67 2.65 5.08
N GLU A 5 -18.85 2.60 5.71
CA GLU A 5 -19.28 3.61 6.69
C GLU A 5 -18.41 3.59 7.96
N LEU A 6 -17.99 2.39 8.39
CA LEU A 6 -17.06 2.25 9.51
C LEU A 6 -15.70 2.86 9.17
N CYS A 7 -15.17 2.58 7.96
CA CYS A 7 -13.92 3.16 7.49
C CYS A 7 -14.01 4.69 7.43
N LYS A 8 -15.05 5.24 6.80
CA LYS A 8 -15.29 6.69 6.75
C LYS A 8 -15.29 7.32 8.14
N LYS A 9 -16.06 6.76 9.09
CA LYS A 9 -16.14 7.28 10.46
C LYS A 9 -14.79 7.23 11.16
N ARG A 10 -14.02 6.15 10.99
CA ARG A 10 -12.67 6.00 11.57
C ARG A 10 -11.71 7.07 11.06
N LEU A 11 -11.71 7.35 9.75
CA LEU A 11 -10.83 8.36 9.15
C LEU A 11 -11.18 9.78 9.65
N ILE A 12 -12.47 10.12 9.71
CA ILE A 12 -12.93 11.41 10.24
C ILE A 12 -12.56 11.54 11.73
N ASP A 13 -12.70 10.47 12.51
CA ASP A 13 -12.37 10.49 13.94
C ASP A 13 -10.86 10.68 14.16
N LEU A 14 -10.01 10.00 13.41
CA LEU A 14 -8.55 10.19 13.47
C LEU A 14 -8.15 11.64 13.14
N SER A 15 -8.74 12.22 12.10
CA SER A 15 -8.53 13.63 11.74
C SER A 15 -8.96 14.58 12.85
N LYS A 16 -10.14 14.38 13.43
CA LYS A 16 -10.62 15.17 14.60
C LYS A 16 -9.70 15.02 15.81
N GLN A 17 -9.19 13.82 16.05
CA GLN A 17 -8.27 13.57 17.17
C GLN A 17 -6.94 14.29 16.97
N ALA A 18 -6.39 14.28 15.75
CA ALA A 18 -5.17 15.00 15.41
C ALA A 18 -5.33 16.51 15.61
N ASP A 19 -6.39 17.09 15.05
CA ASP A 19 -6.73 18.52 15.22
C ASP A 19 -6.88 18.90 16.70
N ARG A 20 -7.70 18.16 17.45
CA ARG A 20 -7.96 18.46 18.88
C ARG A 20 -6.73 18.32 19.78
N LYS A 21 -5.89 17.32 19.52
CA LYS A 21 -4.71 17.03 20.37
C LYS A 21 -3.47 17.80 19.94
N GLY A 22 -3.45 18.36 18.73
CA GLY A 22 -2.26 19.00 18.15
C GLY A 22 -1.13 18.02 17.88
N ILE A 23 -1.44 16.74 17.62
CA ILE A 23 -0.46 15.71 17.28
C ILE A 23 -0.85 14.99 15.99
N VAL A 24 0.14 14.53 15.23
CA VAL A 24 -0.09 13.68 14.06
C VAL A 24 -0.70 12.36 14.50
N THR A 25 -1.79 11.96 13.86
CA THR A 25 -2.37 10.62 14.00
C THR A 25 -2.25 9.85 12.69
N PHE A 26 -2.30 8.53 12.76
CA PHE A 26 -2.11 7.66 11.60
C PHE A 26 -3.28 6.68 11.45
N SER A 27 -3.67 6.40 10.21
CA SER A 27 -4.52 5.25 9.91
C SER A 27 -3.71 3.95 9.94
N THR A 28 -4.40 2.81 9.94
CA THR A 28 -3.80 1.54 9.50
C THR A 28 -3.42 1.60 8.02
N PHE A 29 -2.71 0.60 7.49
CA PHE A 29 -2.54 0.44 6.06
C PHE A 29 -3.89 0.25 5.37
N LEU A 30 -4.19 1.16 4.45
CA LEU A 30 -5.43 1.19 3.68
C LEU A 30 -5.25 0.43 2.37
N ASN A 31 -6.22 -0.39 2.02
CA ASN A 31 -6.32 -0.93 0.67
C ASN A 31 -6.87 0.12 -0.33
N LEU A 32 -6.86 -0.18 -1.62
CA LEU A 32 -7.33 0.74 -2.68
C LEU A 32 -8.78 1.22 -2.48
N ASN A 33 -9.69 0.37 -1.99
CA ASN A 33 -11.06 0.78 -1.70
C ASN A 33 -11.13 1.75 -0.52
N GLU A 34 -10.36 1.50 0.54
CA GLU A 34 -10.30 2.40 1.70
C GLU A 34 -9.63 3.75 1.35
N GLN A 35 -8.61 3.73 0.48
CA GLN A 35 -8.02 4.95 -0.06
C GLN A 35 -9.03 5.72 -0.93
N ASN A 36 -9.86 5.01 -1.71
CA ASN A 36 -10.91 5.64 -2.47
C ASN A 36 -11.95 6.31 -1.56
N ILE A 37 -12.32 5.66 -0.44
CA ILE A 37 -13.18 6.27 0.58
C ILE A 37 -12.54 7.55 1.10
N TYR A 38 -11.26 7.53 1.46
CA TYR A 38 -10.52 8.73 1.85
C TYR A 38 -10.65 9.87 0.81
N HIS A 39 -10.43 9.58 -0.48
CA HIS A 39 -10.54 10.56 -1.55
C HIS A 39 -11.94 11.19 -1.68
N THR A 40 -12.99 10.45 -1.28
CA THR A 40 -14.37 10.99 -1.28
C THR A 40 -14.69 11.91 -0.09
N ILE A 41 -13.93 11.81 1.00
CA ILE A 41 -14.22 12.51 2.27
C ILE A 41 -13.22 13.60 2.62
N GLN A 42 -12.25 13.93 1.75
CA GLN A 42 -11.19 14.90 2.03
C GLN A 42 -11.71 16.24 2.59
N LYS A 43 -12.85 16.73 2.08
CA LYS A 43 -13.48 17.98 2.52
C LYS A 43 -14.13 17.91 3.91
N GLU A 44 -14.33 16.70 4.44
CA GLU A 44 -14.89 16.45 5.77
C GLU A 44 -13.79 16.30 6.84
N LEU A 45 -12.51 16.28 6.44
CA LEU A 45 -11.38 16.19 7.35
C LEU A 45 -11.03 17.55 7.95
N PHE A 46 -10.48 17.52 9.16
CA PHE A 46 -10.10 18.67 9.98
C PHE A 46 -8.60 18.98 9.91
N THR A 47 -7.86 18.20 9.12
CA THR A 47 -6.40 18.20 9.08
C THR A 47 -5.89 18.13 7.66
N GLN A 48 -4.68 18.61 7.43
CA GLN A 48 -3.92 18.25 6.24
C GLN A 48 -3.59 16.76 6.28
N VAL A 49 -3.32 16.18 5.11
CA VAL A 49 -3.13 14.73 4.98
C VAL A 49 -1.97 14.41 4.06
N LYS A 50 -1.21 13.37 4.41
CA LYS A 50 -0.20 12.76 3.54
C LYS A 50 -0.40 11.25 3.51
N LEU A 51 -0.09 10.62 2.39
CA LEU A 51 -0.15 9.17 2.22
C LEU A 51 1.25 8.64 1.95
N PHE A 52 1.59 7.52 2.61
CA PHE A 52 2.84 6.83 2.38
C PHE A 52 2.73 5.36 2.77
N GLY A 53 3.38 4.47 2.02
CA GLY A 53 3.36 3.02 2.28
C GLY A 53 4.71 2.42 2.69
N GLY A 54 5.74 3.26 2.85
CA GLY A 54 7.11 2.83 3.15
C GLY A 54 8.08 2.97 1.98
N TYR A 55 7.56 3.15 0.76
CA TYR A 55 8.32 3.38 -0.45
C TYR A 55 7.49 4.05 -1.55
N ASP A 56 8.16 4.53 -2.58
CA ASP A 56 7.51 5.15 -3.74
C ASP A 56 6.72 4.12 -4.55
N GLY A 57 5.46 4.45 -4.85
CA GLY A 57 4.57 3.54 -5.59
C GLY A 57 3.89 2.46 -4.75
N ALA A 58 4.03 2.48 -3.42
CA ALA A 58 3.34 1.54 -2.54
C ALA A 58 1.82 1.52 -2.76
N GLU A 59 1.25 0.33 -2.96
CA GLU A 59 -0.20 0.15 -3.18
C GLU A 59 -0.96 0.31 -1.87
N ARG A 60 -0.48 -0.26 -0.77
CA ARG A 60 -1.06 -0.10 0.56
C ARG A 60 -0.39 1.05 1.28
N GLN A 61 -1.18 2.05 1.67
CA GLN A 61 -0.66 3.29 2.25
C GLN A 61 -1.33 3.61 3.59
N MET A 62 -0.58 4.23 4.50
CA MET A 62 -1.11 4.86 5.71
C MET A 62 -1.40 6.33 5.42
N ILE A 63 -2.43 6.88 6.05
CA ILE A 63 -2.70 8.32 6.07
C ILE A 63 -2.11 8.90 7.35
N ALA A 64 -1.29 9.93 7.22
CA ALA A 64 -0.93 10.83 8.30
C ALA A 64 -1.91 12.01 8.33
N PHE A 65 -2.58 12.23 9.45
CA PHE A 65 -3.46 13.37 9.69
C PHE A 65 -2.69 14.43 10.46
N ILE A 66 -2.45 15.56 9.81
CA ILE A 66 -1.50 16.59 10.24
C ILE A 66 -2.28 17.83 10.71
N PRO A 67 -2.21 18.20 12.00
CA PRO A 67 -2.84 19.41 12.50
C PRO A 67 -2.19 20.66 11.90
N ASP A 68 -2.95 21.76 11.78
CA ASP A 68 -2.47 23.00 11.14
C ASP A 68 -1.29 23.65 11.90
N ALA A 69 -1.27 23.55 13.23
CA ALA A 69 -0.26 24.15 14.10
C ALA A 69 0.80 23.13 14.56
N LEU A 70 1.39 22.38 13.63
CA LEU A 70 2.42 21.39 13.97
C LEU A 70 3.78 22.06 14.23
N CYS A 71 4.44 21.71 15.33
CA CYS A 71 5.72 22.30 15.77
C CYS A 71 6.86 21.30 15.95
N TYR A 72 6.71 20.06 15.46
CA TYR A 72 7.71 19.00 15.60
C TYR A 72 7.82 18.15 14.33
N GLU A 73 8.96 17.47 14.16
CA GLU A 73 9.20 16.55 13.06
C GLU A 73 8.55 15.19 13.32
N TRP A 74 8.03 14.58 12.28
CA TRP A 74 7.32 13.31 12.36
C TRP A 74 7.65 12.45 11.15
N GLU A 75 7.56 11.15 11.35
CA GLU A 75 7.74 10.14 10.31
C GLU A 75 6.55 9.19 10.35
N PHE A 76 6.33 8.47 9.25
CA PHE A 76 5.35 7.40 9.26
C PHE A 76 5.86 6.25 10.13
N PRO A 77 5.02 5.66 10.98
CA PRO A 77 5.41 4.53 11.83
C PRO A 77 5.41 3.23 11.02
N ILE A 78 6.25 3.18 9.98
CA ILE A 78 6.38 2.08 9.03
C ILE A 78 7.78 1.52 9.13
N ILE A 79 7.87 0.21 9.32
CA ILE A 79 9.13 -0.54 9.32
C ILE A 79 9.13 -1.49 8.13
N CYS A 80 10.27 -1.54 7.43
CA CYS A 80 10.55 -2.57 6.44
C CYS A 80 11.39 -3.68 7.08
N ILE A 81 10.81 -4.88 7.12
CA ILE A 81 11.52 -6.10 7.52
C ILE A 81 12.03 -6.77 6.25
N GLU A 82 13.33 -6.98 6.17
CA GLU A 82 13.94 -7.87 5.19
C GLU A 82 13.92 -9.30 5.75
N ALA A 83 13.37 -10.24 4.99
CA ALA A 83 13.39 -11.65 5.29
C ALA A 83 14.07 -12.40 4.13
N HIS A 84 15.03 -13.25 4.45
CA HIS A 84 15.68 -14.13 3.47
C HIS A 84 15.79 -15.56 4.02
N PRO A 85 15.78 -16.60 3.17
CA PRO A 85 15.97 -17.97 3.62
C PRO A 85 17.31 -18.11 4.34
N GLN A 86 17.30 -18.72 5.53
CA GLN A 86 18.52 -18.99 6.28
C GLN A 86 19.44 -19.96 5.52
N TYR A 87 18.85 -20.86 4.72
CA TYR A 87 19.58 -21.83 3.90
C TYR A 87 19.09 -21.79 2.44
N PRO A 88 19.54 -20.80 1.63
CA PRO A 88 18.98 -20.56 0.28
C PRO A 88 19.01 -21.77 -0.66
N LYS A 89 20.03 -22.64 -0.55
CA LYS A 89 20.16 -23.85 -1.40
C LYS A 89 19.03 -24.87 -1.23
N TYR A 90 18.34 -24.84 -0.09
CA TYR A 90 17.23 -25.76 0.22
C TYR A 90 15.90 -25.03 0.34
N ALA A 91 15.89 -23.73 0.02
CA ALA A 91 14.73 -22.90 0.15
C ALA A 91 13.76 -23.14 -1.02
N GLU A 92 12.49 -23.18 -0.69
CA GLU A 92 11.45 -23.08 -1.71
C GLU A 92 11.31 -21.62 -2.14
N LYS A 93 10.98 -21.40 -3.42
CA LYS A 93 10.62 -20.07 -3.89
C LYS A 93 9.25 -19.69 -3.32
N LEU A 94 9.23 -18.70 -2.44
CA LEU A 94 8.01 -18.24 -1.79
C LEU A 94 7.33 -17.17 -2.65
N THR A 95 6.01 -17.15 -2.63
CA THR A 95 5.21 -16.11 -3.27
C THR A 95 4.72 -15.11 -2.22
N HIS A 96 4.25 -13.95 -2.68
CA HIS A 96 3.54 -12.98 -1.82
C HIS A 96 2.46 -13.65 -0.95
N ARG A 97 1.69 -14.58 -1.53
CA ARG A 97 0.61 -15.30 -0.82
C ARG A 97 1.13 -16.15 0.34
N ASP A 98 2.33 -16.70 0.21
CA ASP A 98 2.93 -17.55 1.25
C ASP A 98 3.41 -16.73 2.43
N VAL A 99 4.10 -15.62 2.15
CA VAL A 99 4.57 -14.68 3.18
C VAL A 99 3.37 -14.08 3.93
N LEU A 100 2.37 -13.59 3.19
CA LEU A 100 1.14 -13.08 3.76
C LEU A 100 0.42 -14.14 4.59
N GLY A 101 0.29 -15.37 4.08
CA GLY A 101 -0.35 -16.48 4.78
C GLY A 101 0.32 -16.79 6.12
N ALA A 102 1.65 -16.78 6.16
CA ALA A 102 2.41 -16.96 7.39
C ALA A 102 2.16 -15.83 8.40
N LEU A 103 2.15 -14.57 7.96
CA LEU A 103 1.82 -13.42 8.82
C LEU A 103 0.39 -13.52 9.39
N MET A 104 -0.59 -13.93 8.58
CA MET A 104 -1.96 -14.13 9.06
C MET A 104 -2.05 -15.31 10.06
N HIS A 105 -1.25 -16.36 9.88
CA HIS A 105 -1.20 -17.48 10.83
C HIS A 105 -0.66 -17.07 12.21
N LEU A 106 0.19 -16.05 12.27
CA LEU A 106 0.64 -15.45 13.53
C LEU A 106 -0.45 -14.61 14.23
N GLY A 107 -1.64 -14.48 13.63
CA GLY A 107 -2.74 -13.68 14.17
C GLY A 107 -2.59 -12.18 13.93
N ILE A 108 -1.72 -11.77 13.02
CA ILE A 108 -1.52 -10.35 12.70
C ILE A 108 -2.66 -9.86 11.81
N ASP A 109 -3.25 -8.72 12.17
CA ASP A 109 -4.29 -8.08 11.37
C ASP A 109 -3.71 -7.54 10.04
N ARG A 110 -4.44 -7.73 8.94
CA ARG A 110 -3.99 -7.30 7.61
C ARG A 110 -3.82 -5.78 7.48
N GLY A 111 -4.56 -4.98 8.25
CA GLY A 111 -4.38 -3.53 8.33
C GLY A 111 -3.05 -3.11 8.95
N LYS A 112 -2.35 -4.00 9.65
CA LYS A 112 -1.01 -3.75 10.19
C LYS A 112 0.11 -4.10 9.20
N ILE A 113 -0.23 -4.74 8.08
CA ILE A 113 0.71 -5.12 7.02
C ILE A 113 0.49 -4.22 5.80
N GLY A 114 1.57 -3.60 5.34
CA GLY A 114 1.65 -2.89 4.07
C GLY A 114 1.87 -3.85 2.92
N ASP A 115 2.67 -3.43 1.94
CA ASP A 115 3.01 -4.30 0.82
C ASP A 115 4.01 -5.39 1.24
N ILE A 116 4.03 -6.46 0.45
CA ILE A 116 5.04 -7.51 0.56
C ILE A 116 5.69 -7.63 -0.81
N ILE A 117 6.99 -7.37 -0.88
CA ILE A 117 7.73 -7.37 -2.14
C ILE A 117 8.63 -8.60 -2.16
N CYS A 118 8.47 -9.42 -3.20
CA CYS A 118 9.27 -10.63 -3.40
C CYS A 118 10.28 -10.36 -4.52
N GLN A 119 11.56 -10.20 -4.18
CA GLN A 119 12.63 -9.94 -5.12
C GLN A 119 13.67 -11.06 -5.05
N SER A 120 13.68 -11.91 -6.09
CA SER A 120 14.52 -13.11 -6.13
C SER A 120 14.27 -14.03 -4.93
N ASP A 121 15.18 -14.06 -3.96
CA ASP A 121 15.11 -14.85 -2.72
C ASP A 121 15.01 -13.96 -1.45
N VAL A 122 14.82 -12.65 -1.63
CA VAL A 122 14.63 -11.70 -0.54
C VAL A 122 13.18 -11.21 -0.55
N TYR A 123 12.60 -11.10 0.65
CA TYR A 123 11.22 -10.71 0.86
C TYR A 123 11.19 -9.49 1.77
N TYR A 124 10.63 -8.40 1.29
CA TYR A 124 10.47 -7.17 2.04
C TYR A 124 9.03 -7.08 2.54
N ILE A 125 8.85 -6.88 3.84
CA ILE A 125 7.56 -6.83 4.50
C ILE A 125 7.43 -5.46 5.16
N PHE A 126 6.53 -4.63 4.63
CA PHE A 126 6.17 -3.37 5.28
C PHE A 126 5.14 -3.64 6.36
N CYS A 127 5.38 -3.09 7.54
CA CYS A 127 4.49 -3.27 8.68
C CYS A 127 4.47 -2.03 9.58
N GLU A 128 3.44 -1.94 10.41
CA GLU A 128 3.36 -0.91 11.43
C GLU A 128 4.46 -1.13 12.48
N GLU A 129 5.13 -0.05 12.88
CA GLU A 129 6.25 -0.10 13.82
C GLU A 129 5.92 -0.88 15.09
N MET A 130 4.71 -0.74 15.63
CA MET A 130 4.32 -1.44 16.87
C MET A 130 4.34 -2.97 16.79
N ILE A 131 4.32 -3.57 15.60
CA ILE A 131 4.27 -5.03 15.43
C ILE A 131 5.58 -5.63 14.90
N HIS A 132 6.57 -4.82 14.55
CA HIS A 132 7.77 -5.33 13.88
C HIS A 132 8.55 -6.33 14.76
N THR A 133 8.74 -6.04 16.06
CA THR A 133 9.43 -6.92 17.00
C THR A 133 8.75 -8.28 17.12
N PHE A 134 7.41 -8.28 17.15
CA PHE A 134 6.63 -9.52 17.19
C PHE A 134 6.84 -10.35 15.93
N ILE A 135 6.84 -9.73 14.74
CA ILE A 135 7.15 -10.43 13.48
C ILE A 135 8.57 -11.02 13.53
N MET A 136 9.56 -10.22 13.93
CA MET A 136 10.97 -10.62 14.01
C MET A 136 11.20 -11.86 14.89
N GLU A 137 10.48 -11.96 16.01
CA GLU A 137 10.65 -13.06 16.98
C GLU A 137 9.90 -14.34 16.58
N ASN A 138 8.76 -14.18 15.89
CA ASN A 138 7.79 -15.26 15.68
C ASN A 138 7.74 -15.77 14.22
N LEU A 139 8.09 -14.97 13.22
CA LEU A 139 8.13 -15.40 11.81
C LEU A 139 9.41 -16.17 11.50
N ARG A 140 9.50 -17.39 12.03
CA ARG A 140 10.70 -18.25 11.89
C ARG A 140 10.69 -19.13 10.65
N GLN A 141 9.51 -19.50 10.17
CA GLN A 141 9.36 -20.42 9.06
C GLN A 141 8.18 -19.99 8.19
N ILE A 142 8.37 -20.02 6.87
CA ILE A 142 7.31 -19.84 5.89
C ILE A 142 7.28 -21.11 5.05
N ARG A 143 6.13 -21.80 5.05
CA ARG A 143 6.01 -23.20 4.57
C ARG A 143 7.04 -24.11 5.24
N HIS A 144 8.01 -24.60 4.47
CA HIS A 144 9.11 -25.45 4.96
C HIS A 144 10.45 -24.70 5.03
N THR A 145 10.49 -23.42 4.67
CA THR A 145 11.71 -22.60 4.60
C THR A 145 11.93 -21.83 5.88
N THR A 146 13.05 -22.08 6.56
CA THR A 146 13.48 -21.29 7.72
C THR A 146 13.96 -19.92 7.27
N MET A 147 13.43 -18.87 7.89
CA MET A 147 13.71 -17.48 7.54
C MET A 147 14.67 -16.83 8.55
N LYS A 148 15.53 -15.97 8.04
CA LYS A 148 16.31 -15.02 8.83
C LYS A 148 15.81 -13.62 8.50
N LEU A 149 15.49 -12.85 9.54
CA LEU A 149 14.91 -11.52 9.43
C LEU A 149 15.87 -10.45 9.94
N SER A 150 15.81 -9.27 9.36
CA SER A 150 16.48 -8.04 9.81
C SER A 150 15.61 -6.82 9.51
N VAL A 151 15.68 -5.82 10.38
CA VAL A 151 15.07 -4.52 10.12
C VAL A 151 15.97 -3.73 9.17
N MET A 152 15.40 -3.18 8.11
CA MET A 152 16.11 -2.27 7.20
C MET A 152 16.35 -0.93 7.89
N ILE A 153 17.55 -0.37 7.71
CA ILE A 153 17.91 0.94 8.24
C ILE A 153 17.27 2.03 7.35
N PRO A 154 16.57 3.03 7.91
CA PRO A 154 16.09 4.17 7.15
C PRO A 154 17.23 4.84 6.36
N GLY A 155 17.04 5.02 5.05
CA GLY A 155 18.03 5.64 4.16
C GLY A 155 19.15 4.72 3.64
N ALA A 156 19.13 3.41 3.96
CA ALA A 156 19.89 2.43 3.18
C ALA A 156 19.34 2.39 1.75
N ASP A 157 20.22 2.27 0.74
CA ASP A 157 19.85 2.26 -0.69
C ASP A 157 18.65 1.35 -0.93
N PHE A 158 17.51 2.00 -1.09
CA PHE A 158 16.20 1.37 -1.15
C PHE A 158 15.91 1.08 -2.62
N SER A 159 16.68 0.19 -3.23
CA SER A 159 16.46 -0.26 -4.62
C SER A 159 15.44 -1.39 -4.66
N ILE A 160 14.34 -1.26 -3.92
CA ILE A 160 13.23 -2.19 -3.99
C ILE A 160 12.37 -1.72 -5.17
N GLU A 161 12.71 -2.20 -6.36
CA GLU A 161 11.91 -1.95 -7.55
C GLU A 161 10.90 -3.10 -7.70
N PRO A 162 9.58 -2.81 -7.61
CA PRO A 162 8.61 -3.72 -8.18
C PRO A 162 9.04 -4.04 -9.61
N THR A 163 8.96 -5.31 -10.00
CA THR A 163 9.40 -5.71 -11.34
C THR A 163 8.39 -5.19 -12.35
N PHE A 164 8.64 -4.00 -12.90
CA PHE A 164 7.82 -3.44 -13.95
C PHE A 164 8.24 -4.04 -15.29
N ARG A 165 7.24 -4.29 -16.14
CA ARG A 165 7.48 -4.54 -17.55
C ARG A 165 7.26 -3.23 -18.28
N GLU A 166 8.35 -2.57 -18.66
CA GLU A 166 8.24 -1.38 -19.49
C GLU A 166 7.65 -1.75 -20.86
N GLN A 167 6.64 -0.99 -21.27
CA GLN A 167 5.98 -1.14 -22.56
C GLN A 167 5.83 0.26 -23.16
N THR A 168 6.37 0.42 -24.37
CA THR A 168 6.23 1.66 -25.14
C THR A 168 5.23 1.44 -26.25
N ASP A 169 4.16 2.22 -26.25
CA ASP A 169 3.10 2.18 -27.26
C ASP A 169 2.72 3.58 -27.72
N MET A 170 2.31 3.71 -28.99
CA MET A 170 1.63 4.90 -29.47
C MET A 170 0.13 4.81 -29.17
N ILE A 171 -0.35 5.74 -28.35
CA ILE A 171 -1.77 5.96 -28.09
C ILE A 171 -2.25 7.22 -28.83
N ALA A 172 -3.51 7.21 -29.27
CA ALA A 172 -4.11 8.36 -29.96
C ALA A 172 -4.38 9.56 -29.03
N SER A 173 -4.43 9.32 -27.72
CA SER A 173 -4.69 10.34 -26.69
C SER A 173 -4.33 9.82 -25.29
N ASN A 174 -4.01 10.71 -24.35
CA ASN A 174 -3.70 10.38 -22.94
C ASN A 174 -4.92 9.96 -22.09
N ARG A 175 -5.99 9.49 -22.72
CA ARG A 175 -7.19 9.03 -22.00
C ARG A 175 -6.94 7.67 -21.37
N ILE A 176 -7.46 7.45 -20.16
CA ILE A 176 -7.29 6.21 -19.42
C ILE A 176 -7.79 4.98 -20.19
N ASP A 177 -8.89 5.09 -20.93
CA ASP A 177 -9.43 3.99 -21.71
C ASP A 177 -8.50 3.59 -22.89
N CYS A 178 -7.84 4.58 -23.51
CA CYS A 178 -6.81 4.33 -24.53
C CYS A 178 -5.56 3.66 -23.95
N ILE A 179 -5.14 4.08 -22.75
CA ILE A 179 -3.98 3.52 -22.06
C ILE A 179 -4.25 2.06 -21.67
N ILE A 180 -5.37 1.77 -21.00
CA ILE A 180 -5.76 0.41 -20.59
C ILE A 180 -5.92 -0.51 -21.80
N ALA A 181 -6.62 -0.04 -22.85
CA ALA A 181 -6.83 -0.80 -24.06
C ALA A 181 -5.50 -1.25 -24.70
N LYS A 182 -4.49 -0.38 -24.71
CA LYS A 182 -3.17 -0.73 -25.26
C LYS A 182 -2.35 -1.61 -24.33
N ALA A 183 -2.26 -1.26 -23.05
CA ALA A 183 -1.47 -2.01 -22.07
C ALA A 183 -1.92 -3.49 -21.95
N TYR A 184 -3.23 -3.74 -22.02
CA TYR A 184 -3.80 -5.09 -21.87
C TYR A 184 -4.29 -5.71 -23.19
N HIS A 185 -4.02 -5.08 -24.33
CA HIS A 185 -4.50 -5.51 -25.66
C HIS A 185 -6.03 -5.71 -25.73
N PHE A 186 -6.79 -4.84 -25.05
CA PHE A 186 -8.24 -4.82 -25.06
C PHE A 186 -8.79 -3.84 -26.11
N SER A 187 -10.05 -4.04 -26.50
CA SER A 187 -10.85 -3.01 -27.16
C SER A 187 -11.19 -1.87 -26.18
N ARG A 188 -11.56 -0.70 -26.71
CA ARG A 188 -12.01 0.43 -25.87
C ARG A 188 -13.27 0.10 -25.07
N SER A 189 -14.17 -0.70 -25.64
CA SER A 189 -15.38 -1.19 -24.97
C SER A 189 -15.07 -2.12 -23.80
N GLU A 190 -14.06 -2.98 -23.93
CA GLU A 190 -13.60 -3.84 -22.84
C GLU A 190 -12.96 -3.00 -21.74
N ALA A 191 -12.06 -2.07 -22.07
CA ALA A 191 -11.48 -1.14 -21.10
C ALA A 191 -12.55 -0.33 -20.35
N ALA A 192 -13.58 0.15 -21.06
CA ALA A 192 -14.72 0.84 -20.45
C ALA A 192 -15.49 -0.05 -19.47
N THR A 193 -15.63 -1.35 -19.76
CA THR A 193 -16.28 -2.32 -18.85
C THR A 193 -15.50 -2.44 -17.53
N TYR A 194 -14.17 -2.47 -17.57
CA TYR A 194 -13.35 -2.49 -16.35
C TYR A 194 -13.46 -1.21 -15.53
N LEU A 195 -13.50 -0.05 -16.19
CA LEU A 195 -13.72 1.24 -15.54
C LEU A 195 -15.12 1.32 -14.90
N MET A 196 -16.17 0.93 -15.62
CA MET A 196 -17.55 0.93 -15.13
C MET A 196 -17.79 -0.09 -14.01
N SER A 197 -16.99 -1.16 -13.94
CA SER A 197 -17.05 -2.14 -12.87
C SER A 197 -16.18 -1.80 -11.64
N GLU A 198 -15.69 -0.56 -11.56
CA GLU A 198 -14.93 -0.03 -10.40
C GLU A 198 -13.64 -0.83 -10.10
N LYS A 199 -13.00 -1.37 -11.14
CA LYS A 199 -11.77 -2.18 -11.01
C LYS A 199 -10.48 -1.41 -11.27
N VAL A 200 -10.58 -0.14 -11.67
CA VAL A 200 -9.44 0.67 -12.07
C VAL A 200 -9.21 1.75 -11.03
N PHE A 201 -8.00 1.78 -10.48
CA PHE A 201 -7.59 2.76 -9.48
C PHE A 201 -6.36 3.50 -9.97
N ILE A 202 -6.32 4.81 -9.75
CA ILE A 202 -5.16 5.66 -9.99
C ILE A 202 -4.89 6.40 -8.68
N ASN A 203 -3.70 6.23 -8.10
CA ASN A 203 -3.30 6.83 -6.82
C ASN A 203 -4.34 6.61 -5.70
N GLY A 204 -4.88 5.39 -5.62
CA GLY A 204 -5.91 5.02 -4.65
C GLY A 204 -7.33 5.52 -4.95
N LYS A 205 -7.55 6.23 -6.06
CA LYS A 205 -8.88 6.73 -6.47
C LYS A 205 -9.49 5.85 -7.56
N CYS A 206 -10.73 5.41 -7.35
CA CYS A 206 -11.47 4.63 -8.35
C CYS A 206 -11.87 5.52 -9.54
N ILE A 207 -11.55 5.06 -10.75
CA ILE A 207 -11.82 5.78 -12.00
C ILE A 207 -12.92 5.06 -12.77
N THR A 208 -14.03 5.76 -13.01
CA THR A 208 -15.16 5.25 -13.80
C THR A 208 -15.36 6.02 -15.11
N ASN A 209 -14.82 7.24 -15.20
CA ASN A 209 -14.92 8.07 -16.41
C ASN A 209 -13.85 7.67 -17.44
N CYS A 210 -14.29 7.06 -18.53
CA CYS A 210 -13.42 6.62 -19.64
C CYS A 210 -12.68 7.76 -20.34
N ASN A 211 -13.19 8.99 -20.26
CA ASN A 211 -12.59 10.15 -20.92
C ASN A 211 -11.56 10.86 -20.03
N GLN A 212 -11.31 10.40 -18.81
CA GLN A 212 -10.35 11.03 -17.92
C GLN A 212 -8.96 11.00 -18.54
N SER A 213 -8.32 12.17 -18.64
CA SER A 213 -6.94 12.29 -19.07
C SER A 213 -6.01 11.89 -17.91
N CYS A 214 -4.98 11.15 -18.24
CA CYS A 214 -3.86 10.87 -17.35
C CYS A 214 -2.74 11.87 -17.62
N GLU A 215 -2.16 12.41 -16.55
CA GLU A 215 -0.98 13.26 -16.61
C GLU A 215 0.26 12.40 -16.39
N SER A 216 1.42 12.91 -16.77
CA SER A 216 2.71 12.29 -16.45
C SER A 216 2.86 12.24 -14.93
N GLY A 217 3.01 11.03 -14.39
CA GLY A 217 3.29 10.76 -12.98
C GLY A 217 4.76 10.50 -12.76
#